data_AF-A0A6I8SQE3-F1
#
_entry.id   AF-A0A6I8SQE3-F1
#
_cell.length_a   1.000
_cell.length_b   1.000
_cell.length_c   1.000
_cell.angle_alpha   90.00
_cell.angle_beta   90.00
_cell.angle_gamma   90.00
#
_symmetry.space_group_name_H-M   'P 1'
#
loop_
_entity.id
_entity.type
_entity.pdbx_description
1 polymer ?
#
loop_
_entity_poly.entity_id
_entity_poly.type
_entity_poly.pdbx_seq_one_letter_code
_entity_poly.pdbx_strand_id
1 'polypeptide(L)'
;MDTSNGVLLPFYDSDSNVVYLCGKGDSSIRYFEITAEAPFVHYLSTYSSKEPQRGMGFMPKRGLDVSKCEIVFKLHERKCEPIVMTVPRKSDLFQDDLYPDTPGPEPALEAEEWFSGQDADPILVSLRDGYTPLKNRELKVNKKNILDNKPPTGPRRSYSSCDAGFL
;
A
#
# COMPACT_ATOMS: atom_id res chain seq x y z
N MET A 1 -7.05 -26.73 -5.00
CA MET A 1 -7.60 -26.40 -3.67
C MET A 1 -6.40 -26.17 -2.76
N ASP A 2 -6.28 -24.98 -2.15
CA ASP A 2 -5.18 -24.70 -1.24
C ASP A 2 -5.36 -25.46 0.08
N THR A 3 -4.32 -26.13 0.56
CA THR A 3 -4.35 -26.92 1.80
C THR A 3 -3.60 -26.22 2.95
N SER A 4 -3.17 -24.97 2.74
CA SER A 4 -2.54 -24.15 3.76
C SER A 4 -3.55 -23.69 4.82
N ASN A 5 -3.17 -23.80 6.09
CA ASN A 5 -3.94 -23.25 7.23
C ASN A 5 -3.65 -21.76 7.46
N GLY A 6 -2.72 -21.16 6.70
CA GLY A 6 -2.33 -19.76 6.85
C GLY A 6 -3.33 -18.81 6.18
N VAL A 7 -3.59 -17.67 6.81
CA VAL A 7 -4.32 -16.57 6.15
C VAL A 7 -3.49 -16.08 4.96
N LEU A 8 -4.09 -16.14 3.77
CA LEU A 8 -3.48 -15.61 2.55
C LEU A 8 -3.58 -14.08 2.56
N LEU A 9 -2.45 -13.42 2.32
CA LEU A 9 -2.36 -11.98 2.12
C LEU A 9 -2.35 -11.69 0.62
N PRO A 10 -3.33 -10.92 0.11
CA PRO A 10 -3.33 -10.47 -1.27
C PRO A 10 -2.46 -9.23 -1.44
N PHE A 11 -1.61 -9.25 -2.46
CA PHE A 11 -0.86 -8.09 -2.93
C PHE A 11 -1.23 -7.85 -4.38
N TYR A 12 -1.93 -6.75 -4.65
CA TYR A 12 -2.40 -6.41 -5.97
C TYR A 12 -1.48 -5.37 -6.61
N ASP A 13 -1.01 -5.67 -7.82
CA ASP A 13 -0.33 -4.74 -8.69
C ASP A 13 -1.33 -4.21 -9.73
N SER A 14 -1.76 -2.96 -9.57
CA SER A 14 -2.70 -2.30 -10.46
C SER A 14 -2.16 -2.07 -11.87
N ASP A 15 -0.83 -1.97 -12.01
CA ASP A 15 -0.23 -1.61 -13.29
C ASP A 15 -0.19 -2.81 -14.24
N SER A 16 -0.06 -4.02 -13.70
CA SER A 16 -0.06 -5.27 -14.46
C SER A 16 -1.34 -6.10 -14.30
N ASN A 17 -2.28 -5.65 -13.45
CA ASN A 17 -3.46 -6.40 -13.02
C ASN A 17 -3.14 -7.78 -12.43
N VAL A 18 -2.00 -7.93 -11.78
CA VAL A 18 -1.57 -9.20 -11.16
C VAL A 18 -1.80 -9.16 -9.66
N VAL A 19 -2.43 -10.20 -9.12
CA VAL A 19 -2.55 -10.43 -7.68
C VAL A 19 -1.63 -11.56 -7.23
N TYR A 20 -0.82 -11.30 -6.21
CA TYR A 20 0.04 -12.28 -5.56
C TYR A 20 -0.59 -12.71 -4.23
N LEU A 21 -0.71 -14.01 -4.00
CA LEU A 21 -1.25 -14.61 -2.80
C LEU A 21 -0.16 -15.40 -2.08
N CYS A 22 0.08 -15.04 -0.83
CA CYS A 22 0.99 -15.78 0.05
C CYS A 22 0.58 -15.64 1.52
N GLY A 23 0.74 -16.69 2.30
CA GLY A 23 0.41 -16.72 3.72
C GLY A 23 1.63 -16.97 4.59
N LYS A 24 1.59 -16.52 5.85
CA LYS A 24 2.64 -16.85 6.81
C LYS A 24 2.64 -18.37 7.04
N GLY A 25 3.82 -18.99 6.94
CA GLY A 25 3.98 -20.44 6.99
C GLY A 25 3.99 -21.11 5.62
N ASP A 26 3.56 -20.42 4.56
CA ASP A 26 3.64 -20.96 3.20
C ASP A 26 5.08 -20.95 2.70
N SER A 27 5.41 -21.92 1.85
CA SER A 27 6.67 -21.92 1.12
C SER A 27 6.49 -21.55 -0.36
N SER A 28 5.28 -21.13 -0.74
CA SER A 28 4.92 -20.78 -2.11
C SER A 28 4.19 -19.44 -2.21
N ILE A 29 4.34 -18.78 -3.36
CA ILE A 29 3.61 -17.56 -3.72
C ILE A 29 2.89 -17.86 -5.03
N ARG A 30 1.57 -17.79 -5.02
CA ARG A 30 0.73 -17.96 -6.23
C ARG A 30 0.39 -16.60 -6.79
N TYR A 31 0.31 -16.49 -8.11
CA TYR A 31 -0.09 -15.24 -8.73
C TYR A 31 -1.03 -15.46 -9.90
N PHE A 32 -1.93 -14.50 -10.06
CA PHE A 32 -3.06 -14.55 -10.98
C PHE A 32 -3.19 -13.23 -11.71
N GLU A 33 -3.55 -13.27 -12.97
CA GLU A 33 -3.91 -12.10 -13.77
C GLU A 33 -5.41 -11.86 -13.67
N ILE A 34 -5.81 -10.61 -13.48
CA ILE A 34 -7.20 -10.18 -13.45
C ILE A 34 -7.51 -9.46 -14.76
N THR A 35 -8.55 -9.89 -15.45
CA THR A 35 -8.98 -9.35 -16.74
C THR A 35 -10.49 -9.13 -16.76
N ALA A 36 -10.98 -8.38 -17.74
CA ALA A 36 -12.41 -8.19 -17.97
C ALA A 36 -13.08 -9.39 -18.67
N GLU A 37 -12.32 -10.40 -19.10
CA GLU A 37 -12.81 -11.57 -19.82
C GLU A 37 -12.98 -12.76 -18.88
N ALA A 38 -14.10 -13.48 -18.99
CA ALA A 38 -14.34 -14.69 -18.20
C ALA A 38 -13.22 -15.73 -18.41
N PRO A 39 -12.73 -16.42 -17.34
CA PRO A 39 -13.23 -16.46 -15.96
C PRO A 39 -12.78 -15.30 -15.05
N PHE A 40 -12.30 -14.19 -15.61
CA PHE A 40 -11.85 -12.94 -14.97
C PHE A 40 -10.54 -13.07 -14.19
N VAL A 41 -10.33 -14.18 -13.48
CA VAL A 41 -9.12 -14.46 -12.72
C VAL A 41 -8.41 -15.66 -13.32
N HIS A 42 -7.22 -15.42 -13.88
CA HIS A 42 -6.43 -16.42 -14.59
C HIS A 42 -5.20 -16.77 -13.78
N TYR A 43 -5.04 -18.05 -13.44
CA TYR A 43 -3.83 -18.52 -12.77
C TYR A 43 -2.63 -18.39 -13.71
N LEU A 44 -1.59 -17.69 -13.27
CA LEU A 44 -0.35 -17.55 -14.03
C LEU A 44 0.63 -18.66 -13.67
N SER A 45 1.12 -18.65 -12.42
CA SER A 45 2.12 -19.61 -11.96
C SER A 45 2.27 -19.57 -10.44
N THR A 46 3.22 -20.34 -9.92
CA THR A 46 3.54 -20.43 -8.50
C THR A 46 5.04 -20.46 -8.31
N TYR A 47 5.55 -19.47 -7.60
CA TYR A 47 6.88 -19.56 -7.02
C TYR A 47 6.84 -20.54 -5.85
N SER A 48 7.75 -21.50 -5.83
CA SER A 48 7.85 -22.50 -4.76
C SER A 48 9.27 -22.52 -4.19
N SER A 49 9.37 -22.71 -2.88
CA SER A 49 10.63 -22.82 -2.15
C SER A 49 10.52 -23.86 -1.05
N LYS A 50 11.65 -24.20 -0.42
CA LYS A 50 11.68 -25.19 0.68
C LYS A 50 11.40 -24.57 2.06
N GLU A 51 11.70 -23.29 2.22
CA GLU A 51 11.63 -22.59 3.50
C GLU A 51 10.28 -21.88 3.66
N PRO A 52 9.57 -22.00 4.80
CA PRO A 52 8.34 -21.27 5.03
C PRO A 52 8.59 -19.78 5.29
N GLN A 53 7.74 -18.90 4.76
CA GLN A 53 7.84 -17.46 4.98
C GLN A 53 7.30 -17.05 6.36
N ARG A 54 8.01 -16.15 7.05
CA ARG A 54 7.58 -15.53 8.30
C ARG A 54 6.81 -14.22 8.09
N GLY A 55 6.96 -13.64 6.90
CA GLY A 55 6.31 -12.42 6.44
C GLY A 55 6.70 -12.14 4.99
N MET A 56 6.06 -11.12 4.41
CA MET A 56 6.31 -10.69 3.04
C MET A 56 6.27 -9.17 2.96
N GLY A 57 7.21 -8.59 2.22
CA GLY A 57 7.19 -7.20 1.79
C GLY A 57 7.05 -7.13 0.27
N PHE A 58 6.42 -6.08 -0.23
CA PHE A 58 6.30 -5.82 -1.67
C PHE A 58 6.98 -4.51 -2.01
N MET A 59 7.81 -4.53 -3.05
CA MET A 59 8.52 -3.34 -3.52
C MET A 59 7.55 -2.44 -4.31
N PRO A 60 7.44 -1.14 -3.99
CA PRO A 60 6.73 -0.21 -4.85
C PRO A 60 7.36 -0.15 -6.24
N LYS A 61 6.55 0.07 -7.28
CA LYS A 61 6.99 0.14 -8.68
C LYS A 61 8.20 1.05 -8.92
N ARG A 62 8.25 2.20 -8.24
CA ARG A 62 9.37 3.17 -8.29
C ARG A 62 10.70 2.64 -7.74
N GLY A 63 10.70 1.56 -6.96
CA GLY A 63 11.90 0.91 -6.41
C GLY A 63 12.35 -0.31 -7.21
N LEU A 64 11.64 -0.66 -8.30
CA LEU A 64 11.99 -1.81 -9.12
C LEU A 64 13.12 -1.45 -10.09
N ASP A 65 14.06 -2.38 -10.27
CA ASP A 65 14.88 -2.43 -11.46
C ASP A 65 14.01 -2.93 -12.62
N VAL A 66 13.58 -2.02 -13.50
CA VAL A 66 12.74 -2.33 -14.68
C VAL A 66 13.38 -3.34 -15.63
N SER A 67 14.70 -3.56 -15.54
CA SER A 67 15.39 -4.58 -16.32
C SER A 67 15.35 -5.98 -15.69
N LYS A 68 15.13 -6.08 -14.36
CA LYS A 68 15.21 -7.35 -13.61
C LYS A 68 13.90 -7.81 -12.96
N CYS A 69 12.96 -6.91 -12.67
CA CYS A 69 11.63 -7.20 -12.11
C CYS A 69 11.62 -7.78 -10.67
N GLU A 70 12.19 -7.08 -9.69
CA GLU A 70 12.25 -7.52 -8.28
C GLU A 70 11.05 -7.09 -7.43
N ILE A 71 9.99 -7.89 -7.34
CA ILE A 71 8.70 -7.41 -6.78
C ILE A 71 8.56 -7.73 -5.28
N VAL A 72 9.19 -8.80 -4.78
CA VAL A 72 8.80 -9.41 -3.51
C VAL A 72 9.98 -9.63 -2.56
N PHE A 73 9.85 -9.24 -1.30
CA PHE A 73 10.80 -9.52 -0.22
C PHE A 73 10.26 -10.56 0.74
N LYS A 74 10.85 -11.75 0.74
CA LYS A 74 10.47 -12.84 1.62
C LYS A 74 11.25 -12.80 2.92
N LEU A 75 10.52 -12.71 4.03
CA LEU A 75 11.11 -12.80 5.36
C LEU A 75 11.19 -14.26 5.80
N HIS A 76 12.38 -14.67 6.20
CA HIS A 76 12.65 -15.93 6.87
C HIS A 76 12.88 -15.69 8.36
N GLU A 77 13.28 -16.72 9.11
CA GLU A 77 13.52 -16.58 10.55
C GLU A 77 14.61 -15.57 10.89
N ARG A 78 15.68 -15.48 10.09
CA ARG A 78 16.86 -14.64 10.37
C ARG A 78 17.40 -13.88 9.16
N LYS A 79 16.68 -13.88 8.03
CA LYS A 79 17.11 -13.18 6.80
C LYS A 79 15.89 -12.63 6.04
N CYS A 80 16.12 -11.57 5.28
CA CYS A 80 15.21 -11.10 4.25
C CYS A 80 15.80 -11.48 2.89
N GLU A 81 15.03 -12.16 2.05
CA GLU A 81 15.44 -12.64 0.73
C GLU A 81 14.63 -11.93 -0.35
N PRO A 82 15.24 -11.16 -1.27
CA PRO A 82 14.55 -10.65 -2.44
C PRO A 82 14.21 -11.82 -3.39
N ILE A 83 12.97 -11.85 -3.87
CA ILE A 83 12.49 -12.79 -4.88
C ILE A 83 12.17 -12.01 -6.14
N VAL A 84 12.86 -12.38 -7.21
CA VAL A 84 12.63 -11.83 -8.54
C VAL A 84 11.41 -12.51 -9.16
N MET A 85 10.41 -11.73 -9.53
CA MET A 85 9.20 -12.20 -10.21
C MET A 85 9.23 -11.64 -11.63
N THR A 86 10.00 -12.29 -12.50
CA THR A 86 10.16 -11.86 -13.89
C THR A 86 9.06 -12.44 -14.76
N VAL A 87 8.40 -11.59 -15.54
CA VAL A 87 7.59 -12.03 -16.68
C VAL A 87 8.56 -12.36 -17.83
N PRO A 88 8.65 -13.63 -18.28
CA PRO A 88 9.62 -14.00 -19.31
C PRO A 88 9.25 -13.33 -20.65
N ARG A 89 10.10 -12.41 -21.10
CA ARG A 89 9.97 -11.70 -22.39
C ARG A 89 11.22 -11.90 -23.25
N LYS A 90 11.07 -11.80 -24.57
CA LYS A 90 12.15 -12.01 -25.56
C LYS A 90 12.86 -10.71 -25.96
N SER A 91 12.64 -9.60 -25.26
CA SER A 91 13.10 -8.27 -25.66
C SER A 91 13.82 -7.58 -24.51
N ASP A 92 14.95 -6.94 -24.82
CA ASP A 92 15.71 -6.08 -23.90
C ASP A 92 15.17 -4.63 -23.90
N LEU A 93 14.13 -4.35 -24.70
CA LEU A 93 13.47 -3.04 -24.72
C LEU A 93 12.59 -2.86 -23.49
N PHE A 94 12.40 -1.60 -23.09
CA PHE A 94 11.44 -1.24 -22.04
C PHE A 94 10.04 -1.78 -22.37
N GLN A 95 9.42 -2.44 -21.41
CA GLN A 95 8.12 -3.09 -21.56
C GLN A 95 7.02 -2.14 -21.08
N ASP A 96 6.54 -1.28 -21.98
CA ASP A 96 5.48 -0.29 -21.68
C ASP A 96 4.19 -0.94 -21.14
N ASP A 97 3.93 -2.20 -21.49
CA ASP A 97 2.77 -2.96 -21.02
C ASP A 97 2.92 -3.48 -19.58
N LEU A 98 4.15 -3.70 -19.10
CA LEU A 98 4.42 -4.13 -17.72
C LEU A 98 4.68 -2.95 -16.78
N TYR A 99 5.09 -1.83 -17.36
CA TYR A 99 5.48 -0.60 -16.67
C TYR A 99 4.79 0.61 -17.31
N PRO A 100 3.44 0.68 -17.28
CA PRO A 100 2.74 1.92 -17.61
C PRO A 100 3.12 3.01 -16.59
N ASP A 101 2.66 4.23 -16.86
CA ASP A 101 2.83 5.32 -15.90
C ASP A 101 2.17 4.94 -14.56
N THR A 102 2.94 5.05 -13.48
CA THR A 102 2.59 4.54 -12.14
C THR A 102 2.42 5.69 -11.15
N PRO A 103 1.66 5.57 -10.06
CA PRO A 103 1.55 6.60 -9.04
C PRO A 103 2.91 7.12 -8.53
N GLY A 104 3.13 8.41 -8.74
CA GLY A 104 4.28 9.15 -8.30
C GLY A 104 4.29 9.38 -6.79
N PRO A 105 5.35 10.03 -6.28
CA PRO A 105 5.44 10.36 -4.87
C PRO A 105 4.68 11.64 -4.47
N GLU A 106 4.28 12.46 -5.44
CA GLU A 106 3.59 13.71 -5.16
C GLU A 106 2.09 13.44 -4.95
N PRO A 107 1.50 13.97 -3.87
CA PRO A 107 0.07 13.83 -3.64
C PRO A 107 -0.73 14.65 -4.66
N ALA A 108 -1.87 14.12 -5.10
CA ALA A 108 -2.78 14.82 -6.00
C ALA A 108 -3.59 15.92 -5.29
N LEU A 109 -3.83 15.75 -3.99
CA LEU A 109 -4.60 16.67 -3.15
C LEU A 109 -3.89 16.90 -1.82
N GLU A 110 -4.01 18.10 -1.28
CA GLU A 110 -3.70 18.37 0.13
C GLU A 110 -4.83 17.83 1.03
N ALA A 111 -4.54 17.64 2.33
CA ALA A 111 -5.45 16.98 3.25
C ALA A 111 -6.81 17.71 3.35
N GLU A 112 -6.79 19.04 3.44
CA GLU A 112 -8.00 19.85 3.53
C GLU A 112 -8.90 19.74 2.29
N GLU A 113 -8.31 19.60 1.10
CA GLU A 113 -9.05 19.46 -0.15
C GLU A 113 -9.80 18.13 -0.18
N TRP A 114 -9.12 17.04 0.21
CA TRP A 114 -9.74 15.73 0.34
C TRP A 114 -10.84 15.72 1.43
N PHE A 115 -10.60 16.32 2.60
CA PHE A 115 -11.63 16.45 3.64
C PHE A 115 -12.83 17.31 3.21
N SER A 116 -12.65 18.22 2.24
CA SER A 116 -13.75 18.99 1.64
C SER A 116 -14.56 18.21 0.60
N GLY A 117 -14.19 16.96 0.34
CA GLY A 117 -14.88 16.06 -0.58
C GLY A 117 -14.37 16.13 -2.02
N GLN A 118 -13.16 16.63 -2.25
CA GLN A 118 -12.54 16.56 -3.57
C GLN A 118 -11.92 15.18 -3.80
N ASP A 119 -12.03 14.70 -5.04
CA ASP A 119 -11.39 13.48 -5.53
C ASP A 119 -10.45 13.82 -6.68
N ALA A 120 -9.27 13.20 -6.70
CA ALA A 120 -8.31 13.33 -7.79
C ALA A 120 -7.54 12.01 -7.98
N ASP A 121 -7.25 11.69 -9.23
CA ASP A 121 -6.39 10.56 -9.56
C ASP A 121 -4.94 10.83 -9.14
N PRO A 122 -4.15 9.78 -8.84
CA PRO A 122 -2.73 9.95 -8.52
C PRO A 122 -1.97 10.64 -9.64
N ILE A 123 -1.00 11.49 -9.27
CA ILE A 123 -0.06 12.08 -10.23
C ILE A 123 0.88 10.98 -10.72
N LEU A 124 0.74 10.57 -11.99
CA LEU A 124 1.51 9.47 -12.55
C LEU A 124 2.91 9.90 -12.99
N VAL A 125 3.86 8.96 -12.94
CA VAL A 125 5.24 9.13 -13.41
C VAL A 125 5.66 7.92 -14.24
N SER A 126 6.47 8.16 -15.27
CA SER A 126 7.05 7.09 -16.07
C SER A 126 8.28 6.49 -15.39
N LEU A 127 8.43 5.17 -15.47
CA LEU A 127 9.62 4.46 -14.98
C LEU A 127 10.73 4.33 -16.04
N ARG A 128 10.48 4.79 -17.28
CA ARG A 128 11.41 4.67 -18.40
C ARG A 128 12.75 5.35 -18.14
N ASP A 129 12.72 6.52 -17.51
CA ASP A 129 13.92 7.31 -17.19
C ASP A 129 14.58 6.88 -15.86
N GLY A 130 14.09 5.80 -15.24
CA GLY A 130 14.58 5.29 -13.97
C GLY A 130 14.13 6.10 -12.76
N TYR A 131 14.85 5.95 -11.65
CA TYR A 131 14.49 6.57 -10.37
C TYR A 131 14.64 8.09 -10.41
N THR A 132 13.54 8.80 -10.24
CA THR A 132 13.54 10.25 -9.99
C THR A 132 13.50 10.51 -8.48
N PRO A 133 14.54 11.16 -7.90
CA PRO A 133 14.56 11.46 -6.47
C PRO A 133 13.46 12.43 -6.08
N LEU A 134 12.93 12.22 -4.87
CA LEU A 134 11.99 13.13 -4.22
C LEU A 134 12.61 14.52 -4.12
N LYS A 135 11.81 15.56 -4.40
CA LYS A 135 12.15 16.90 -3.93
C LYS A 135 12.18 16.84 -2.39
N ASN A 136 13.26 17.26 -1.76
CA ASN A 136 13.40 17.24 -0.29
C ASN A 136 12.23 18.00 0.34
N ARG A 137 11.24 17.26 0.83
CA ARG A 137 10.08 17.79 1.55
C ARG A 137 10.26 17.40 3.01
N GLU A 138 10.73 18.33 3.83
CA GLU A 138 10.74 18.12 5.28
C GLU A 138 9.29 17.98 5.76
N LEU A 139 9.00 16.88 6.45
CA LEU A 139 7.71 16.69 7.11
C LEU A 139 7.59 17.66 8.29
N LYS A 140 6.98 18.82 8.03
CA LYS A 140 6.69 19.83 9.05
C LYS A 140 5.36 19.53 9.74
N VAL A 141 5.41 19.15 11.01
CA VAL A 141 4.20 18.93 11.82
C VAL A 141 3.70 20.26 12.35
N ASN A 142 2.52 20.68 11.90
CA ASN A 142 1.88 21.89 12.41
C ASN A 142 0.94 21.53 13.57
N LYS A 143 1.41 21.66 14.82
CA LYS A 143 0.58 21.41 16.01
C LYS A 143 -0.33 22.61 16.27
N LYS A 144 -1.44 22.74 15.53
CA LYS A 144 -2.50 23.69 15.90
C LYS A 144 -3.19 23.17 17.16
N ASN A 145 -3.22 23.99 18.22
CA ASN A 145 -3.88 23.63 19.47
C ASN A 145 -5.40 23.79 19.30
N ILE A 146 -6.11 22.66 19.18
CA ILE A 146 -7.55 22.63 18.88
C ILE A 146 -8.38 23.23 20.04
N LEU A 147 -7.77 23.39 21.22
CA LEU A 147 -8.40 23.95 22.42
C LEU A 147 -8.57 25.48 22.38
N ASP A 148 -7.85 26.19 21.52
CA ASP A 148 -7.92 27.67 21.45
C ASP A 148 -9.23 28.17 20.80
N ASN A 149 -9.96 27.29 20.10
CA ASN A 149 -11.26 27.61 19.49
C ASN A 149 -12.45 27.41 20.43
N LYS A 150 -12.22 27.10 21.72
CA LYS A 150 -13.33 26.98 22.68
C LYS A 150 -13.87 28.39 22.99
N PRO A 151 -15.18 28.66 22.78
CA PRO A 151 -15.75 29.93 23.23
C PRO A 151 -15.56 30.06 24.74
N PRO A 152 -15.30 31.28 25.26
CA PRO A 152 -15.01 31.48 26.68
C PRO A 152 -16.14 30.86 27.51
N THR A 153 -15.76 30.06 28.51
CA THR A 153 -16.74 29.50 29.45
C THR A 153 -17.44 30.66 30.14
N GLY A 154 -18.71 30.88 29.79
CA GLY A 154 -19.56 31.89 30.43
C GLY A 154 -19.62 31.71 31.95
N PRO A 155 -19.99 32.75 32.70
CA PRO A 155 -19.92 32.75 34.16
C PRO A 155 -20.76 31.60 34.74
N ARG A 156 -20.13 30.76 35.57
CA ARG A 156 -20.80 29.70 36.35
C ARG A 156 -21.87 30.36 37.22
N ARG A 157 -23.15 30.10 36.94
CA ARG A 157 -24.22 30.36 37.91
C ARG A 157 -24.08 29.39 39.06
N SER A 158 -23.75 29.90 40.24
CA SER A 158 -23.95 29.19 41.51
C SER A 158 -25.44 29.11 41.81
N TYR A 159 -26.01 27.91 41.83
CA TYR A 159 -27.30 27.61 42.48
C TYR A 159 -26.99 26.54 43.53
N SER A 160 -26.96 26.90 44.81
CA SER A 160 -28.09 27.06 45.76
C SER A 160 -28.35 25.74 46.49
N SER A 161 -28.01 25.72 47.77
CA SER A 161 -28.21 24.61 48.70
C SER A 161 -29.71 24.38 48.93
N CYS A 162 -30.18 23.17 48.65
CA CYS A 162 -31.50 22.73 49.07
C CYS A 162 -31.47 22.37 50.56
N ASP A 163 -32.19 23.16 51.35
CA ASP A 163 -32.51 22.92 52.74
C ASP A 163 -33.55 21.78 52.82
N ALA A 164 -33.28 20.76 53.63
CA ALA A 164 -34.17 19.62 53.82
C ALA A 164 -34.59 19.55 55.30
N GLY A 165 -35.64 20.32 55.63
CA GLY A 165 -36.42 20.14 56.86
C GLY A 165 -37.74 19.47 56.50
N PHE A 166 -37.92 18.22 56.91
CA PHE A 166 -39.25 17.61 57.08
C PHE A 166 -39.40 17.20 58.55
N LEU A 167 -40.60 17.44 59.05
CA LEU A 167 -41.14 17.13 60.38
C LEU A 167 -40.82 15.70 60.86
#